data_AF-A0A085MGR2-F1
#
_entry.id   AF-A0A085MGR2-F1
#
_cell.length_a   1.000
_cell.length_b   1.000
_cell.length_c   1.000
_cell.angle_alpha   90.00
_cell.angle_beta   90.00
_cell.angle_gamma   90.00
#
_symmetry.space_group_name_H-M   'P 1'
#
loop_
_entity.id
_entity.type
_entity.pdbx_description
1 polymer ?
#
loop_
_entity_poly.entity_id
_entity_poly.type
_entity_poly.pdbx_seq_one_letter_code
_entity_poly.pdbx_strand_id
1 'polypeptide(L)'
;MVRCKSSSNLRSIVRSDKIKVPFDGRPGVVYEIKCSCNVSYIGETGNSLFHRFDEQMQNVLTYKNAKRRPNGDPTTGPGRPPTVDPRKAMEKATKVSVVMEHASQCSLDPRPKMNCRESLFHLRRIKEARYIKSNSTSNRDNGVAVGE
;
A
#
# COMPACT_ATOMS: atom_id res chain seq x y z
N MET A 1 -30.88 -9.35 27.42
CA MET A 1 -30.46 -10.54 26.66
C MET A 1 -30.04 -10.11 25.26
N VAL A 2 -28.73 -9.86 25.06
CA VAL A 2 -28.21 -9.42 23.75
C VAL A 2 -28.26 -10.62 22.80
N ARG A 3 -29.15 -10.55 21.81
CA ARG A 3 -29.34 -11.58 20.79
C ARG A 3 -28.13 -11.56 19.86
N CYS A 4 -27.13 -12.39 20.13
CA CYS A 4 -26.10 -12.72 19.14
C CYS A 4 -26.79 -13.42 17.97
N LYS A 5 -27.03 -12.69 16.87
CA LYS A 5 -27.35 -13.30 15.59
C LYS A 5 -26.13 -14.13 15.19
N SER A 6 -26.34 -15.40 14.85
CA SER A 6 -25.27 -16.31 14.39
C SER A 6 -24.44 -15.59 13.32
N SER A 7 -23.15 -15.41 13.62
CA SER A 7 -22.20 -14.74 12.75
C SER A 7 -22.30 -15.28 11.32
N SER A 8 -22.24 -14.38 10.34
CA SER A 8 -22.06 -14.75 8.94
C SER A 8 -20.94 -15.78 8.84
N ASN A 9 -21.20 -16.96 8.25
CA ASN A 9 -20.19 -18.02 8.12
C ASN A 9 -18.86 -17.44 7.63
N LEU A 10 -17.71 -17.84 8.20
CA LEU A 10 -16.39 -17.35 7.74
C LEU A 10 -16.24 -17.49 6.21
N ARG A 11 -16.85 -18.51 5.63
CA ARG A 11 -16.96 -18.73 4.19
C ARG A 11 -17.60 -17.56 3.43
N SER A 12 -18.66 -16.92 3.94
CA SER A 12 -19.29 -15.76 3.28
C SER A 12 -18.46 -14.49 3.40
N ILE A 13 -17.73 -14.31 4.50
CA ILE A 13 -16.78 -13.18 4.68
C ILE A 13 -15.62 -13.30 3.69
N VAL A 14 -15.15 -14.53 3.52
CA VAL A 14 -14.01 -14.89 2.66
C VAL A 14 -14.37 -14.95 1.18
N ARG A 15 -15.65 -15.15 0.83
CA ARG A 15 -16.11 -15.16 -0.56
C ARG A 15 -15.68 -13.86 -1.21
N SER A 16 -14.62 -13.97 -1.99
CA SER A 16 -14.29 -12.98 -2.99
C SER A 16 -15.27 -13.28 -4.10
N ASP A 17 -16.30 -12.45 -4.28
CA ASP A 17 -16.90 -12.38 -5.60
C ASP A 17 -15.73 -12.20 -6.56
N LYS A 18 -15.58 -13.12 -7.53
CA LYS A 18 -14.62 -12.98 -8.61
C LYS A 18 -15.11 -11.79 -9.44
N ILE A 19 -14.93 -10.59 -8.91
CA ILE A 19 -15.40 -9.37 -9.52
C ILE A 19 -14.54 -9.21 -10.77
N LYS A 20 -15.10 -9.61 -11.92
CA LYS A 20 -14.65 -9.16 -13.25
C LYS A 20 -14.95 -7.67 -13.34
N VAL A 21 -14.14 -6.79 -12.76
CA VAL A 21 -14.33 -5.35 -12.98
C VAL A 21 -12.97 -4.66 -13.09
N PRO A 22 -12.65 -4.07 -14.26
CA PRO A 22 -11.74 -2.94 -14.31
C PRO A 22 -12.51 -1.73 -13.76
N PHE A 23 -12.12 -1.20 -12.60
CA PHE A 23 -12.52 0.14 -12.17
C PHE A 23 -11.56 0.62 -11.10
N ASP A 24 -10.63 1.45 -11.53
CA ASP A 24 -9.51 1.87 -10.71
C ASP A 24 -9.85 3.09 -9.80
N GLY A 25 -11.07 3.62 -9.94
CA GLY A 25 -11.60 4.74 -9.16
C GLY A 25 -12.48 4.36 -7.98
N ARG A 26 -12.79 3.07 -7.76
CA ARG A 26 -13.73 2.67 -6.71
C ARG A 26 -13.07 2.68 -5.32
N PRO A 27 -13.71 3.26 -4.30
CA PRO A 27 -13.24 3.20 -2.91
C PRO A 27 -13.47 1.83 -2.28
N GLY A 28 -12.75 1.58 -1.18
CA GLY A 28 -12.91 0.37 -0.37
C GLY A 28 -12.34 -0.86 -1.07
N VAL A 29 -11.03 -0.89 -1.24
CA VAL A 29 -10.34 -1.97 -1.97
C VAL A 29 -9.18 -2.54 -1.16
N VAL A 30 -8.98 -3.84 -1.29
CA VAL A 30 -7.72 -4.51 -0.92
C VAL A 30 -6.93 -4.67 -2.20
N TYR A 31 -5.69 -4.20 -2.18
CA TYR A 31 -4.83 -4.11 -3.35
C TYR A 31 -3.49 -4.79 -3.11
N GLU A 32 -2.83 -5.11 -4.21
CA GLU A 32 -1.48 -5.64 -4.29
C GLU A 32 -0.66 -4.68 -5.16
N ILE A 33 0.53 -4.29 -4.69
CA ILE A 33 1.54 -3.63 -5.51
C ILE A 33 2.65 -4.63 -5.70
N LYS A 34 2.76 -5.15 -6.93
CA LYS A 34 3.78 -6.14 -7.26
C LYS A 34 4.99 -5.46 -7.90
N CYS A 35 6.17 -5.78 -7.42
CA CYS A 35 7.42 -5.38 -8.06
C CYS A 35 7.91 -6.47 -9.03
N SER A 36 8.74 -6.07 -10.00
CA SER A 36 9.40 -6.97 -10.96
C SER A 36 10.29 -8.02 -10.28
N CYS A 37 10.80 -7.76 -9.07
CA CYS A 37 11.56 -8.70 -8.25
C CYS A 37 10.69 -9.73 -7.49
N ASN A 38 9.40 -9.85 -7.83
CA ASN A 38 8.41 -10.74 -7.19
C ASN A 38 8.08 -10.42 -5.73
N VAL A 39 8.54 -9.29 -5.22
CA VAL A 39 8.07 -8.77 -3.93
C VAL A 39 6.72 -8.09 -4.14
N SER A 40 5.72 -8.52 -3.36
CA SER A 40 4.40 -7.92 -3.33
C SER A 40 4.17 -7.16 -2.03
N TYR A 41 3.53 -6.01 -2.12
CA TYR A 41 2.96 -5.29 -0.98
C TYR A 41 1.45 -5.39 -1.04
N ILE A 42 0.80 -5.73 0.07
CA ILE A 42 -0.65 -5.87 0.14
C ILE A 42 -1.20 -4.86 1.14
N GLY A 43 -2.22 -4.12 0.76
CA GLY A 43 -2.81 -3.10 1.63
C GLY A 43 -4.32 -3.00 1.45
N GLU A 44 -5.02 -2.51 2.47
CA GLU A 44 -6.37 -1.98 2.31
C GLU A 44 -6.38 -0.47 2.14
N THR A 45 -7.40 0.03 1.46
CA THR A 45 -7.69 1.46 1.42
C THR A 45 -9.18 1.72 1.36
N GLY A 46 -9.62 2.71 2.14
CA GLY A 46 -10.95 3.30 2.01
C GLY A 46 -11.11 4.14 0.74
N ASN A 47 -10.02 4.67 0.18
CA ASN A 47 -10.01 5.46 -1.06
C ASN A 47 -9.81 4.56 -2.29
N SER A 48 -9.67 5.15 -3.48
CA SER A 48 -9.31 4.39 -4.68
C SER A 48 -7.87 3.86 -4.61
N LEU A 49 -7.60 2.81 -5.39
CA LEU A 49 -6.25 2.25 -5.53
C LEU A 49 -5.29 3.30 -6.09
N PHE A 50 -5.68 4.02 -7.15
CA PHE A 50 -4.83 5.05 -7.74
C PHE A 50 -4.53 6.20 -6.79
N HIS A 51 -5.47 6.61 -5.94
CA HIS A 51 -5.19 7.64 -4.94
C HIS A 51 -4.05 7.22 -4.00
N ARG A 52 -4.06 5.97 -3.53
CA ARG A 52 -2.98 5.44 -2.69
C ARG A 52 -1.69 5.24 -3.47
N PHE A 53 -1.79 4.79 -4.71
CA PHE A 53 -0.62 4.58 -5.55
C PHE A 53 0.08 5.90 -5.88
N ASP A 54 -0.67 6.97 -6.18
CA ASP A 54 -0.12 8.30 -6.39
C ASP A 54 0.54 8.85 -5.13
N GLU A 55 -0.12 8.75 -3.96
CA GLU A 55 0.47 9.12 -2.66
C GLU A 55 1.81 8.41 -2.41
N GLN A 56 1.89 7.12 -2.73
CA GLN A 56 3.13 6.37 -2.64
C GLN A 56 4.17 6.84 -3.67
N MET A 57 3.77 7.12 -4.92
CA MET A 57 4.66 7.61 -5.96
C MET A 57 5.20 9.01 -5.64
N GLN A 58 4.40 9.90 -5.04
CA GLN A 58 4.85 11.21 -4.57
C GLN A 58 5.90 11.09 -3.46
N ASN A 59 5.75 10.12 -2.56
CA ASN A 59 6.79 9.81 -1.58
C ASN A 59 8.07 9.28 -2.24
N VAL A 60 7.95 8.47 -3.30
CA VAL A 60 9.09 8.01 -4.12
C VAL A 60 9.80 9.18 -4.81
N LEU A 61 9.06 10.09 -5.42
CA LEU A 61 9.59 11.28 -6.06
C LEU A 61 10.30 12.18 -5.03
N THR A 62 9.68 12.39 -3.88
CA THR A 62 10.27 13.17 -2.78
C THR A 62 11.60 12.57 -2.32
N TYR A 63 11.67 11.25 -2.15
CA TYR A 63 12.92 10.56 -1.80
C TYR A 63 13.98 10.71 -2.88
N LYS A 64 13.63 10.47 -4.16
CA LYS A 64 14.57 10.60 -5.28
C LYS A 64 15.14 12.03 -5.36
N ASN A 65 14.29 13.04 -5.16
CA ASN A 65 14.70 14.43 -5.13
C ASN A 65 15.62 14.74 -3.93
N ALA A 66 15.32 14.21 -2.74
CA ALA A 66 16.19 14.36 -1.58
C ALA A 66 17.55 13.66 -1.76
N LYS A 67 17.58 12.48 -2.38
CA LYS A 67 18.79 11.71 -2.68
C LYS A 67 19.71 12.41 -3.70
N ARG A 68 19.15 13.19 -4.64
CA ARG A 68 19.92 13.94 -5.65
C ARG A 68 20.68 15.14 -5.09
N ARG A 69 20.17 15.78 -4.04
CA ARG A 69 20.79 16.99 -3.43
C ARG A 69 22.23 16.80 -2.94
N PRO A 70 22.56 15.78 -2.13
CA PRO A 70 23.94 15.57 -1.70
C PRO A 70 24.89 15.27 -2.87
N ASN A 71 24.37 14.80 -4.01
CA ASN A 71 25.16 14.52 -5.20
C ASN A 71 25.43 15.77 -6.06
N GLY A 72 24.91 16.95 -5.66
CA GLY A 72 25.09 18.21 -6.41
C GLY A 72 24.22 18.32 -7.67
N ASP A 73 23.26 17.40 -7.87
CA ASP A 73 22.36 17.44 -9.03
C ASP A 73 21.42 18.66 -8.96
N PRO A 74 21.13 19.31 -10.10
CA PRO A 74 20.16 20.41 -10.15
C PRO A 74 18.80 19.96 -9.63
N THR A 75 18.20 20.75 -8.73
CA THR A 75 16.85 20.48 -8.24
C THR A 75 15.87 20.70 -9.40
N THR A 76 15.27 19.63 -9.93
CA THR A 76 14.31 19.74 -11.03
C THR A 76 12.95 20.19 -10.47
N GLY A 77 12.75 21.51 -10.36
CA GLY A 77 11.45 22.07 -9.97
C GLY A 77 11.49 23.58 -9.73
N PRO A 78 10.40 24.31 -10.01
CA PRO A 78 10.28 25.72 -9.67
C PRO A 78 10.13 25.89 -8.15
N GLY A 79 10.96 26.74 -7.54
CA GLY A 79 10.78 27.19 -6.15
C GLY A 79 12.02 27.10 -5.26
N ARG A 80 11.83 27.49 -4.00
CA ARG A 80 12.89 27.50 -2.97
C ARG A 80 13.27 26.07 -2.56
N PRO A 81 14.56 25.74 -2.44
CA PRO A 81 14.98 24.46 -1.88
C PRO A 81 14.37 24.23 -0.50
N PRO A 82 13.74 23.08 -0.24
CA PRO A 82 13.26 22.73 1.09
C PRO A 82 14.37 22.81 2.13
N THR A 83 14.14 23.54 3.22
CA THR A 83 15.07 23.77 4.34
C THR A 83 15.40 22.49 5.11
N VAL A 84 14.63 21.42 4.91
CA VAL A 84 14.84 20.14 5.60
C VAL A 84 16.12 19.49 5.07
N ASP A 85 16.95 19.02 6.00
CA ASP A 85 18.14 18.24 5.70
C ASP A 85 17.80 17.04 4.78
N PRO A 86 18.54 16.82 3.68
CA PRO A 86 18.25 15.76 2.72
C PRO A 86 18.21 14.35 3.35
N ARG A 87 19.10 14.05 4.31
CA ARG A 87 19.14 12.72 4.96
C ARG A 87 17.90 12.54 5.82
N LYS A 88 17.51 13.55 6.60
CA LYS A 88 16.25 13.52 7.37
C LYS A 88 15.01 13.39 6.48
N ALA A 89 15.00 14.04 5.31
CA ALA A 89 13.91 13.91 4.35
C ALA A 89 13.82 12.49 3.77
N MET A 90 14.96 11.87 3.45
CA MET A 90 15.02 10.48 2.97
C MET A 90 14.54 9.48 4.02
N GLU A 91 14.98 9.62 5.27
CA GLU A 91 14.55 8.77 6.39
C GLU A 91 13.04 8.88 6.63
N LYS A 92 12.52 10.11 6.62
CA LYS A 92 11.08 10.36 6.75
C LYS A 92 10.29 9.66 5.64
N ALA A 93 10.71 9.79 4.39
CA ALA A 93 10.03 9.15 3.26
C ALA A 93 10.06 7.61 3.34
N THR A 94 11.20 7.04 3.76
CA THR A 94 11.37 5.59 3.93
C THR A 94 10.52 5.04 5.08
N LYS A 95 10.37 5.81 6.16
CA LYS A 95 9.53 5.41 7.30
C LYS A 95 8.05 5.40 6.95
N VAL A 96 7.59 6.37 6.15
CA VAL A 96 6.18 6.57 5.80
C VAL A 96 5.65 5.52 4.83
N SER A 97 6.49 4.96 3.96
CA SER A 97 6.03 4.00 2.96
C SER A 97 6.99 2.80 2.81
N VAL A 98 6.45 1.62 3.08
CA VAL A 98 7.12 0.32 2.89
C VAL A 98 7.47 0.09 1.42
N VAL A 99 6.57 0.49 0.52
CA VAL A 99 6.82 0.44 -0.92
C VAL A 99 8.02 1.31 -1.28
N MET A 100 8.20 2.44 -0.59
CA MET A 100 9.36 3.34 -0.74
C MET A 100 10.67 2.73 -0.24
N GLU A 101 10.64 2.04 0.90
CA GLU A 101 11.81 1.31 1.40
C GLU A 101 12.28 0.26 0.39
N HIS A 102 11.36 -0.58 -0.09
CA HIS A 102 11.66 -1.58 -1.10
C HIS A 102 12.12 -0.94 -2.43
N ALA A 103 11.46 0.14 -2.84
CA ALA A 103 11.81 0.95 -4.01
C ALA A 103 13.25 1.50 -4.00
N SER A 104 13.81 1.74 -2.81
CA SER A 104 15.19 2.21 -2.67
C SER A 104 16.23 1.13 -2.98
N GLN A 105 15.84 -0.14 -2.85
CA GLN A 105 16.70 -1.32 -3.00
C GLN A 105 16.48 -2.04 -4.34
N CYS A 106 15.38 -1.76 -5.04
CA CYS A 106 14.99 -2.44 -6.27
C CYS A 106 14.69 -1.44 -7.41
N SER A 107 15.01 -1.84 -8.65
CA SER A 107 14.65 -1.10 -9.87
C SER A 107 13.13 -1.09 -10.04
N LEU A 108 12.53 0.00 -9.58
CA LEU A 108 11.08 0.27 -9.53
C LEU A 108 10.35 0.12 -10.87
N ASP A 109 9.57 -0.96 -11.02
CA ASP A 109 8.34 -0.97 -11.83
C ASP A 109 7.20 -1.51 -10.94
N PRO A 110 6.64 -0.69 -10.03
CA PRO A 110 5.57 -1.11 -9.15
C PRO A 110 4.26 -1.15 -9.94
N ARG A 111 3.65 -2.33 -10.01
CA ARG A 111 2.39 -2.53 -10.74
C ARG A 111 1.24 -2.65 -9.75
N PRO A 112 0.35 -1.65 -9.67
CA PRO A 112 -0.82 -1.71 -8.81
C PRO A 112 -1.84 -2.70 -9.40
N LYS A 113 -2.41 -3.53 -8.53
CA LYS A 113 -3.42 -4.53 -8.88
C LYS A 113 -4.49 -4.57 -7.79
N MET A 114 -5.74 -4.56 -8.19
CA MET A 114 -6.85 -4.75 -7.25
C MET A 114 -7.04 -6.25 -6.99
N ASN A 115 -7.03 -6.66 -5.71
CA ASN A 115 -7.31 -8.04 -5.33
C ASN A 115 -8.80 -8.26 -5.09
N CYS A 116 -9.44 -7.39 -4.30
CA CYS A 116 -10.88 -7.42 -4.11
C CYS A 116 -11.44 -6.07 -3.66
N ARG A 117 -12.73 -5.85 -3.92
CA ARG A 117 -13.50 -4.73 -3.37
C ARG A 117 -14.27 -5.19 -2.13
N GLU A 118 -14.27 -4.36 -1.10
CA GLU A 118 -15.01 -4.57 0.13
C GLU A 118 -15.31 -3.22 0.77
N SER A 119 -16.58 -2.86 0.92
CA SER A 119 -16.98 -1.55 1.44
C SER A 119 -16.85 -1.46 2.95
N LEU A 120 -16.95 -2.59 3.66
CA LEU A 120 -16.87 -2.63 5.12
C LEU A 120 -15.41 -2.69 5.58
N PHE A 121 -14.98 -1.69 6.35
CA PHE A 121 -13.60 -1.57 6.83
C PHE A 121 -13.11 -2.81 7.59
N HIS A 122 -13.91 -3.35 8.51
CA HIS A 122 -13.54 -4.54 9.27
C HIS A 122 -13.34 -5.76 8.37
N LEU A 123 -14.18 -5.93 7.34
CA LEU A 123 -14.03 -7.03 6.38
C LEU A 123 -12.82 -6.82 5.46
N ARG A 124 -12.50 -5.57 5.08
CA ARG A 124 -11.27 -5.25 4.34
C ARG A 124 -10.03 -5.70 5.09
N ARG A 125 -9.95 -5.39 6.38
CA ARG A 125 -8.80 -5.76 7.23
C ARG A 125 -8.66 -7.27 7.37
N ILE A 126 -9.77 -8.00 7.50
CA ILE A 126 -9.76 -9.47 7.51
C ILE A 126 -9.26 -10.02 6.16
N LYS A 127 -9.77 -9.49 5.05
CA LYS A 127 -9.37 -9.91 3.70
C LYS A 127 -7.90 -9.62 3.44
N GLU A 128 -7.42 -8.44 3.80
CA GLU A 128 -6.03 -8.05 3.71
C GLU A 128 -5.11 -8.95 4.52
N ALA A 129 -5.41 -9.20 5.80
CA ALA A 129 -4.62 -10.12 6.64
C ALA A 129 -4.55 -11.52 6.01
N ARG A 130 -5.64 -12.00 5.43
CA ARG A 130 -5.67 -13.26 4.69
C ARG A 130 -4.77 -13.22 3.44
N TYR A 131 -4.81 -12.14 2.67
CA TYR A 131 -3.96 -11.97 1.49
C TYR A 131 -2.48 -11.89 1.87
N ILE A 132 -2.13 -11.16 2.93
CA ILE A 132 -0.76 -11.10 3.48
C ILE A 132 -0.31 -12.52 3.86
N LYS A 133 -1.13 -13.28 4.59
CA LYS A 133 -0.78 -14.65 5.01
C LYS A 133 -0.63 -15.63 3.84
N SER A 134 -1.38 -15.43 2.76
CA SER A 134 -1.41 -16.36 1.62
C SER A 134 -0.35 -16.08 0.55
N ASN A 135 0.30 -14.92 0.59
CA ASN A 135 1.28 -14.50 -0.41
C ASN A 135 2.61 -14.16 0.26
N SER A 136 3.71 -14.32 -0.45
CA SER A 136 5.01 -13.80 0.00
C SER A 136 5.02 -12.28 -0.15
N THR A 137 4.86 -11.54 0.95
CA THR A 137 4.83 -10.07 0.95
C THR A 137 6.00 -9.48 1.73
N SER A 138 6.40 -8.26 1.38
CA SER A 138 7.37 -7.46 2.16
C SER A 138 6.69 -6.49 3.13
N ASN A 139 5.45 -6.76 3.48
CA ASN A 139 4.72 -5.95 4.44
C ASN A 139 5.46 -5.93 5.78
N ARG A 140 5.51 -4.76 6.44
CA ARG A 140 6.03 -4.68 7.82
C ARG A 140 5.11 -5.39 8.82
N ASP A 141 3.83 -5.49 8.50
CA ASP A 141 2.85 -6.26 9.25
C ASP A 141 2.64 -7.63 8.62
N ASN A 142 3.04 -8.71 9.32
CA ASN A 142 2.72 -10.09 8.90
C ASN A 142 1.23 -10.44 9.10
N GLY A 143 0.36 -9.43 9.20
CA GLY A 143 -0.99 -9.53 9.73
C GLY A 143 -0.98 -9.76 11.25
N VAL A 144 -1.47 -8.79 12.03
CA VAL A 144 -1.86 -9.09 13.41
C VAL A 144 -3.01 -10.09 13.33
N ALA A 145 -2.91 -11.19 14.08
CA ALA A 145 -4.01 -12.09 14.28
C ALA A 145 -5.18 -11.28 14.86
N VAL A 146 -6.29 -11.19 14.12
CA VAL A 146 -7.56 -10.74 14.70
C VAL A 146 -7.93 -11.83 15.69
N GLY A 147 -7.65 -11.58 16.98
CA GLY A 147 -8.07 -12.45 18.08
C GLY A 147 -9.58 -12.59 18.07
N GLU A 148 -10.03 -13.80 18.42
CA GLU A 148 -11.44 -14.24 18.46
C GLU A 148 -12.37 -13.32 19.25
#